data_AF-A0A813HWL5-F1
#
_entry.id   AF-A0A813HWL5-F1
#
_cell.length_a   1.000
_cell.length_b   1.000
_cell.length_c   1.000
_cell.angle_alpha   90.00
_cell.angle_beta   90.00
_cell.angle_gamma   90.00
#
_symmetry.space_group_name_H-M   'P 1'
#
loop_
_entity.id
_entity.type
_entity.pdbx_description
1 polymer ?
#
loop_
_entity_poly.entity_id
_entity_poly.type
_entity_poly.pdbx_seq_one_letter_code
_entity_poly.pdbx_strand_id
1 'polypeptide(L)'
;MPADDIGMRRMATPEVHKLYATLDQDKTGQMSVKELEALLCRIGCDPADADETARLARARFAAEGDGVHISAFLEWLFAGASDTVAAEQYVPPADAEQVASSGDVAFYCIGKVSEPERGGYQPYTCTLTYCATVKGVPLDLDVVAKCTTRRDDEDHDVSYELKIGDVFFQMEDESGRNFVDEKVNIVRHGQIVAAWVLSSARGGQSLGNIHTSAQGIYSGLASIADIAEVCGSPFPVEDVMKCIVALEGGHFLRVYLQADLLQLAQLCCGELPLASPTVVGCSTEVETAFIEIHGVQFPRPTPVHGGNRDVLPEHWGITCRQFYQFLNHCKRSPKWKELQDTEGFGGKVGYVNGYELCDHFVKPYTRGSGSGVALCLNAKLPLQSQVMLSHCWGESLEEVRVALLSLEGLAPDTSLWFCILANYQCGDEAGDVGPTLQEQLDQDPFGRVIRLPTLRAMAVIQTSTAEVYERLWCVYEIAEAVTGGVRTCSVTSNRGTSQELKAAVIDTEAGKCSNARDEEMIRSKIQAQGGYEKLNKTITEFRNQEEKAGEEARRLIVRR
;
A
#
# COMPACT_ATOMS: atom_id res chain seq x y z
N MET A 1 -3.88 9.99 -8.07
CA MET A 1 -3.87 10.02 -6.60
C MET A 1 -5.11 9.28 -6.14
N PRO A 2 -5.00 8.29 -5.25
CA PRO A 2 -6.18 7.73 -4.57
C PRO A 2 -6.99 8.84 -3.89
N ALA A 3 -8.31 8.75 -3.87
CA ALA A 3 -9.19 9.76 -3.26
C ALA A 3 -8.86 10.06 -1.79
N ASP A 4 -8.28 9.08 -1.08
CA ASP A 4 -7.87 9.21 0.32
C ASP A 4 -6.66 10.14 0.51
N ASP A 5 -5.83 10.35 -0.52
CA ASP A 5 -4.61 11.18 -0.45
C ASP A 5 -4.87 12.69 -0.63
N ILE A 6 -6.07 13.08 -1.09
CA ILE A 6 -6.52 14.48 -1.27
C ILE A 6 -7.51 14.93 -0.18
N GLY A 7 -7.68 14.16 0.89
CA GLY A 7 -8.56 14.52 2.01
C GLY A 7 -10.05 14.57 1.65
N MET A 8 -10.46 13.99 0.52
CA MET A 8 -11.86 13.98 0.10
C MET A 8 -12.75 13.24 1.11
N ARG A 9 -13.96 13.77 1.35
CA ARG A 9 -15.02 12.94 1.94
C ARG A 9 -15.36 11.85 0.93
N ARG A 10 -15.38 10.58 1.38
CA ARG A 10 -15.89 9.47 0.56
C ARG A 10 -17.38 9.69 0.25
N MET A 11 -17.65 10.32 -0.89
CA MET A 11 -18.98 10.43 -1.48
C MET A 11 -19.20 9.22 -2.38
N ALA A 12 -20.42 8.69 -2.42
CA ALA A 12 -20.74 7.61 -3.34
C ALA A 12 -20.65 8.13 -4.79
N THR A 13 -20.15 7.33 -5.72
CA THR A 13 -20.02 7.68 -7.16
C THR A 13 -21.29 8.35 -7.74
N PRO A 14 -22.53 7.90 -7.41
CA PRO A 14 -23.75 8.56 -7.88
C PRO A 14 -23.92 10.00 -7.38
N GLU A 15 -23.40 10.35 -6.21
CA GLU A 15 -23.46 11.70 -5.66
C GLU A 15 -22.48 12.64 -6.38
N VAL A 16 -21.29 12.13 -6.72
CA VAL A 16 -20.31 12.88 -7.52
C VAL A 16 -20.84 13.14 -8.93
N HIS A 17 -21.50 12.17 -9.56
CA HIS A 17 -22.18 12.38 -10.86
C HIS A 17 -23.32 13.40 -10.79
N LYS A 18 -24.10 13.42 -9.70
CA LYS A 18 -25.14 14.45 -9.50
C LYS A 18 -24.52 15.83 -9.35
N LEU A 19 -23.45 15.95 -8.57
CA LEU A 19 -22.75 17.22 -8.35
C LEU A 19 -22.13 17.72 -9.67
N TYR A 20 -21.55 16.82 -10.45
CA TYR A 20 -21.06 17.08 -11.81
C TYR A 20 -22.17 17.61 -12.72
N ALA A 21 -23.33 16.97 -12.77
CA ALA A 21 -24.45 17.42 -13.60
C ALA A 21 -24.96 18.84 -13.25
N THR A 22 -24.63 19.36 -12.06
CA THR A 22 -24.95 20.75 -11.68
C THR A 22 -23.89 21.76 -12.12
N LEU A 23 -22.66 21.31 -12.40
CA LEU A 23 -21.53 22.15 -12.76
C LEU A 23 -21.30 22.17 -14.28
N ASP A 24 -21.55 21.06 -14.99
CA ASP A 24 -21.53 21.00 -16.45
C ASP A 24 -22.81 21.60 -17.05
N GLN A 25 -22.88 22.93 -17.04
CA GLN A 25 -24.07 23.67 -17.47
C GLN A 25 -24.32 23.55 -18.97
N ASP A 26 -23.26 23.38 -19.78
CA ASP A 26 -23.36 23.29 -21.24
C ASP A 26 -23.49 21.85 -21.76
N LYS A 27 -23.36 20.85 -20.86
CA LYS A 27 -23.47 19.41 -21.15
C LYS A 27 -22.45 18.94 -22.17
N THR A 28 -21.28 19.57 -22.19
CA THR A 28 -20.20 19.23 -23.12
C THR A 28 -19.39 18.02 -22.68
N GLY A 29 -19.54 17.56 -21.43
CA GLY A 29 -18.63 16.57 -20.85
C GLY A 29 -17.28 17.15 -20.46
N GLN A 30 -17.11 18.47 -20.54
CA GLN A 30 -15.90 19.19 -20.19
C GLN A 30 -16.16 20.12 -19.01
N MET A 31 -15.16 20.29 -18.17
CA MET A 31 -15.20 21.28 -17.10
C MET A 31 -13.99 22.20 -17.22
N SER A 32 -14.19 23.51 -17.09
CA SER A 32 -13.07 24.41 -16.90
C SER A 32 -12.32 24.06 -15.60
N VAL A 33 -11.04 24.44 -15.51
CA VAL A 33 -10.23 24.25 -14.30
C VAL A 33 -10.95 24.78 -13.05
N LYS A 34 -11.61 25.94 -13.17
CA LYS A 34 -12.32 26.58 -12.05
C LYS A 34 -13.55 25.79 -11.62
N GLU A 35 -14.27 25.19 -12.55
CA GLU A 35 -15.41 24.33 -12.23
C GLU A 35 -14.94 23.03 -11.57
N LEU A 36 -13.82 22.47 -12.04
CA LEU A 36 -13.23 21.27 -11.46
C LEU A 36 -12.69 21.52 -10.05
N GLU A 37 -12.00 22.64 -9.83
CA GLU A 37 -11.60 23.11 -8.51
C GLU A 37 -12.82 23.28 -7.59
N ALA A 38 -13.88 23.92 -8.07
CA ALA A 38 -15.12 24.08 -7.30
C ALA A 38 -15.79 22.74 -6.97
N LEU A 39 -15.76 21.76 -7.89
CA LEU A 39 -16.22 20.39 -7.65
C LEU A 39 -15.41 19.73 -6.54
N LEU A 40 -14.08 19.80 -6.62
CA LEU A 40 -13.15 19.23 -5.65
C LEU A 40 -13.34 19.84 -4.25
N CYS A 41 -13.48 21.17 -4.16
CA CYS A 41 -13.81 21.85 -2.90
C CYS A 41 -15.15 21.36 -2.32
N ARG A 42 -16.19 21.19 -3.17
CA ARG A 42 -17.51 20.74 -2.71
C ARG A 42 -17.54 19.30 -2.21
N ILE A 43 -16.67 18.43 -2.74
CA ILE A 43 -16.51 17.05 -2.28
C ILE A 43 -15.51 16.92 -1.11
N GLY A 44 -15.11 18.06 -0.53
CA GLY A 44 -14.34 18.15 0.71
C GLY A 44 -12.82 18.17 0.52
N CYS A 45 -12.32 18.33 -0.70
CA CYS A 45 -10.91 18.61 -0.92
C CYS A 45 -10.56 19.99 -0.34
N ASP A 46 -9.40 20.11 0.30
CA ASP A 46 -8.90 21.42 0.74
C ASP A 46 -8.74 22.34 -0.48
N PRO A 47 -9.07 23.65 -0.40
CA PRO A 47 -8.97 24.56 -1.55
C PRO A 47 -7.60 24.57 -2.23
N ALA A 48 -6.50 24.45 -1.48
CA ALA A 48 -5.16 24.42 -2.07
C ALA A 48 -4.92 23.10 -2.83
N ASP A 49 -5.39 21.98 -2.28
CA ASP A 49 -5.30 20.67 -2.94
C ASP A 49 -6.28 20.57 -4.13
N ALA A 50 -7.42 21.28 -4.09
CA ALA A 50 -8.40 21.36 -5.16
C ALA A 50 -7.85 22.12 -6.38
N ASP A 51 -7.21 23.29 -6.18
CA ASP A 51 -6.55 24.05 -7.25
C ASP A 51 -5.45 23.23 -7.92
N GLU A 52 -4.58 22.60 -7.12
CA GLU A 52 -3.49 21.77 -7.65
C GLU A 52 -4.02 20.52 -8.37
N THR A 53 -5.01 19.83 -7.79
CA THR A 53 -5.64 18.66 -8.43
C THR A 53 -6.33 19.04 -9.73
N ALA A 54 -7.00 20.19 -9.80
CA ALA A 54 -7.61 20.69 -11.03
C ALA A 54 -6.56 21.03 -12.10
N ARG A 55 -5.40 21.60 -11.71
CA ARG A 55 -4.28 21.85 -12.63
C ARG A 55 -3.65 20.56 -13.16
N LEU A 56 -3.43 19.57 -12.30
CA LEU A 56 -2.91 18.26 -12.70
C LEU A 56 -3.89 17.53 -13.63
N ALA A 57 -5.19 17.59 -13.31
CA ALA A 57 -6.24 17.05 -14.16
C ALA A 57 -6.24 17.70 -15.53
N ARG A 58 -6.07 19.03 -15.61
CA ARG A 58 -5.92 19.73 -16.89
C ARG A 58 -4.69 19.25 -17.65
N ALA A 59 -3.52 19.20 -17.01
CA ALA A 59 -2.29 18.78 -17.66
C ALA A 59 -2.40 17.36 -18.26
N ARG A 60 -3.24 16.51 -17.66
CA ARG A 60 -3.41 15.10 -18.04
C ARG A 60 -4.60 14.80 -18.95
N PHE A 61 -5.69 15.55 -18.83
CA PHE A 61 -6.98 15.29 -19.49
C PHE A 61 -7.51 16.52 -20.24
N ALA A 62 -6.61 17.40 -20.70
CA ALA A 62 -6.98 18.55 -21.52
C ALA A 62 -7.79 18.09 -22.75
N ALA A 63 -8.95 18.68 -22.93
CA ALA A 63 -9.71 18.59 -24.17
C ALA A 63 -9.27 19.70 -25.15
N GLU A 64 -9.78 19.69 -26.38
CA GLU A 64 -9.64 20.85 -27.28
C GLU A 64 -10.27 22.08 -26.62
N GLY A 65 -9.44 23.02 -26.15
CA GLY A 65 -9.85 24.25 -25.44
C GLY A 65 -9.33 24.34 -24.01
N ASP A 66 -10.04 25.08 -23.15
CA ASP A 66 -9.68 25.31 -21.74
C ASP A 66 -10.31 24.28 -20.76
N GLY A 67 -10.91 23.21 -21.29
CA GLY A 67 -11.66 22.20 -20.53
C GLY A 67 -10.88 20.93 -20.19
N VAL A 68 -11.31 20.25 -19.13
CA VAL A 68 -10.87 18.92 -18.69
C VAL A 68 -11.98 17.92 -19.00
N HIS A 69 -11.66 16.81 -19.67
CA HIS A 69 -12.66 15.78 -19.97
C HIS A 69 -13.06 15.04 -18.69
N ILE A 70 -14.26 15.30 -18.18
CA ILE A 70 -14.63 14.93 -16.81
C ILE A 70 -14.79 13.41 -16.63
N SER A 71 -15.27 12.69 -17.65
CA SER A 71 -15.39 11.24 -17.58
C SER A 71 -14.02 10.59 -17.41
N ALA A 72 -13.01 11.03 -18.18
CA ALA A 72 -11.64 10.55 -18.08
C ALA A 72 -11.00 10.93 -16.73
N PHE A 73 -11.31 12.14 -16.22
CA PHE A 73 -10.87 12.55 -14.89
C PHE A 73 -11.49 11.71 -13.78
N LEU A 74 -12.82 11.47 -13.80
CA LEU A 74 -13.52 10.68 -12.79
C LEU A 74 -13.09 9.21 -12.87
N GLU A 75 -12.92 8.66 -14.07
CA GLU A 75 -12.34 7.33 -14.27
C GLU A 75 -10.94 7.27 -13.66
N TRP A 76 -10.08 8.26 -13.87
CA TRP A 76 -8.76 8.30 -13.24
C TRP A 76 -8.82 8.46 -11.71
N LEU A 77 -9.72 9.31 -11.22
CA LEU A 77 -9.89 9.58 -9.80
C LEU A 77 -10.41 8.34 -9.05
N PHE A 78 -11.32 7.59 -9.68
CA PHE A 78 -11.92 6.38 -9.11
C PHE A 78 -11.23 5.08 -9.50
N ALA A 79 -10.37 5.06 -10.52
CA ALA A 79 -9.51 3.92 -10.83
C ALA A 79 -8.49 3.64 -9.71
N GLY A 80 -8.24 4.59 -8.81
CA GLY A 80 -7.51 4.36 -7.57
C GLY A 80 -8.37 3.86 -6.40
N ALA A 81 -9.70 3.82 -6.55
CA ALA A 81 -10.67 3.38 -5.54
C ALA A 81 -11.30 2.01 -5.86
N SER A 82 -11.23 1.57 -7.12
CA SER A 82 -11.48 0.19 -7.52
C SER A 82 -10.21 -0.38 -8.14
N ASP A 83 -9.56 -1.33 -7.47
CA ASP A 83 -8.61 -2.23 -8.13
C ASP A 83 -9.39 -3.07 -9.16
N THR A 84 -9.60 -2.50 -10.33
CA THR A 84 -9.89 -3.24 -11.56
C THR A 84 -8.75 -2.95 -12.50
N VAL A 85 -7.72 -3.80 -12.38
CA VAL A 85 -6.76 -4.07 -13.45
C VAL A 85 -7.55 -4.22 -14.76
N ALA A 86 -7.08 -3.58 -15.83
CA ALA A 86 -7.59 -3.86 -17.16
C ALA A 86 -7.57 -5.39 -17.36
N ALA A 87 -8.75 -6.00 -17.39
CA ALA A 87 -8.89 -7.46 -17.39
C ALA A 87 -8.30 -8.01 -18.70
N GLU A 88 -7.04 -8.45 -18.66
CA GLU A 88 -6.62 -9.55 -19.50
C GLU A 88 -7.58 -10.72 -19.18
N GLN A 89 -8.20 -11.29 -20.20
CA GLN A 89 -9.03 -12.48 -20.03
C GLN A 89 -8.22 -13.52 -19.27
N TYR A 90 -8.65 -13.91 -18.07
CA TYR A 90 -8.03 -15.00 -17.35
C TYR A 90 -8.15 -16.27 -18.19
N VAL A 91 -7.00 -16.76 -18.64
CA VAL A 91 -6.86 -18.08 -19.27
C VAL A 91 -6.46 -19.04 -18.15
N PRO A 92 -7.33 -20.01 -17.77
CA PRO A 92 -6.96 -21.02 -16.78
C PRO A 92 -5.70 -21.77 -17.22
N PRO A 93 -4.89 -22.29 -16.27
CA PRO A 93 -3.79 -23.20 -16.60
C PRO A 93 -4.27 -24.33 -17.53
N ALA A 94 -3.40 -24.80 -18.43
CA ALA A 94 -3.77 -25.79 -19.46
C ALA A 94 -4.25 -27.14 -18.87
N ASP A 95 -3.94 -27.41 -17.60
CA ASP A 95 -4.33 -28.58 -16.82
C ASP A 95 -5.52 -28.32 -15.88
N ALA A 96 -6.10 -27.12 -15.90
CA ALA A 96 -7.24 -26.76 -15.08
C ALA A 96 -8.55 -27.30 -15.68
N GLU A 97 -9.30 -28.09 -14.91
CA GLU A 97 -10.62 -28.60 -15.33
C GLU A 97 -11.72 -27.74 -14.70
N GLN A 98 -12.62 -27.19 -15.52
CA GLN A 98 -13.76 -26.43 -15.01
C GLN A 98 -14.75 -27.38 -14.33
N VAL A 99 -14.91 -27.26 -13.02
CA VAL A 99 -15.74 -28.18 -12.21
C VAL A 99 -17.14 -27.65 -11.91
N ALA A 100 -17.34 -26.33 -11.98
CA ALA A 100 -18.64 -25.70 -11.77
C ALA A 100 -18.72 -24.28 -12.40
N SER A 101 -19.93 -23.82 -12.68
CA SER A 101 -20.21 -22.41 -13.01
C SER A 101 -21.61 -21.99 -12.56
N SER A 102 -21.75 -20.75 -12.11
CA SER A 102 -23.05 -20.13 -11.83
C SER A 102 -23.00 -18.63 -12.09
N GLY A 103 -23.80 -18.14 -13.05
CA GLY A 103 -23.78 -16.74 -13.46
C GLY A 103 -22.39 -16.31 -13.94
N ASP A 104 -21.88 -15.24 -13.33
CA ASP A 104 -20.56 -14.69 -13.66
C ASP A 104 -19.39 -15.45 -13.00
N VAL A 105 -19.65 -16.51 -12.24
CA VAL A 105 -18.63 -17.25 -11.47
C VAL A 105 -18.30 -18.59 -12.12
N ALA A 106 -17.01 -18.87 -12.35
CA ALA A 106 -16.52 -20.18 -12.79
C ALA A 106 -15.45 -20.72 -11.82
N PHE A 107 -15.50 -22.02 -11.52
CA PHE A 107 -14.52 -22.70 -10.67
C PHE A 107 -13.72 -23.70 -11.50
N TYR A 108 -12.39 -23.69 -11.33
CA TYR A 108 -11.48 -24.62 -11.96
C TYR A 108 -10.70 -25.39 -10.90
N CYS A 109 -10.49 -26.68 -11.12
CA CYS A 109 -9.64 -27.53 -10.31
C CYS A 109 -8.27 -27.64 -10.97
N ILE A 110 -7.21 -27.29 -10.25
CA ILE A 110 -5.81 -27.34 -10.66
C ILE A 110 -5.12 -28.34 -9.74
N GLY A 111 -5.05 -29.62 -10.12
CA GLY A 111 -4.40 -30.61 -9.26
C GLY A 111 -4.42 -32.05 -9.77
N LYS A 112 -3.26 -32.70 -9.66
CA LYS A 112 -3.09 -34.14 -9.85
C LYS A 112 -3.15 -34.85 -8.50
N VAL A 113 -3.93 -35.93 -8.46
CA VAL A 113 -3.85 -36.94 -7.39
C VAL A 113 -2.43 -37.51 -7.39
N SER A 114 -1.72 -37.40 -6.27
CA SER A 114 -0.45 -38.12 -6.10
C SER A 114 -0.77 -39.54 -5.64
N GLU A 115 -0.49 -40.54 -6.49
CA GLU A 115 -0.54 -41.94 -6.07
C GLU A 115 0.70 -42.25 -5.22
N PRO A 116 0.57 -42.96 -4.08
CA PRO A 116 1.73 -43.41 -3.33
C PRO A 116 2.54 -44.40 -4.15
N GLU A 117 3.87 -44.28 -4.10
CA GLU A 117 4.78 -45.26 -4.69
C GLU A 117 4.51 -46.64 -4.08
N ARG A 118 4.28 -47.63 -4.96
CA ARG A 118 3.88 -49.00 -4.60
C ARG A 118 4.72 -49.56 -3.44
N GLY A 119 4.08 -49.88 -2.31
CA GLY A 119 4.70 -50.79 -1.32
C GLY A 119 4.26 -50.75 0.13
N GLY A 120 3.29 -49.96 0.57
CA GLY A 120 2.86 -49.98 1.97
C GLY A 120 1.54 -49.29 2.26
N TYR A 121 0.79 -49.80 3.25
CA TYR A 121 -0.44 -49.22 3.79
C TYR A 121 -0.10 -47.89 4.50
N GLN A 122 -0.21 -46.77 3.79
CA GLN A 122 -0.06 -45.43 4.36
C GLN A 122 -1.27 -44.57 3.97
N PRO A 123 -1.71 -43.65 4.86
CA PRO A 123 -2.76 -42.69 4.51
C PRO A 123 -2.35 -41.89 3.28
N TYR A 124 -3.21 -41.79 2.28
CA TYR A 124 -2.98 -40.89 1.15
C TYR A 124 -3.53 -39.51 1.47
N THR A 125 -2.80 -38.48 1.05
CA THR A 125 -3.24 -37.10 1.10
C THR A 125 -3.53 -36.64 -0.32
N CYS A 126 -4.79 -36.41 -0.66
CA CYS A 126 -5.12 -35.70 -1.89
C CYS A 126 -5.16 -34.20 -1.58
N THR A 127 -4.44 -33.40 -2.36
CA THR A 127 -4.49 -31.93 -2.32
C THR A 127 -5.12 -31.48 -3.62
N LEU A 128 -6.31 -30.87 -3.55
CA LEU A 128 -6.93 -30.20 -4.69
C LEU A 128 -6.84 -28.70 -4.48
N THR A 129 -6.27 -28.01 -5.47
CA THR A 129 -6.29 -26.55 -5.52
C THR A 129 -7.41 -26.13 -6.45
N TYR A 130 -8.27 -25.23 -6.00
CA TYR A 130 -9.27 -24.62 -6.87
C TYR A 130 -8.90 -23.16 -7.11
N CYS A 131 -9.19 -22.66 -8.31
CA CYS A 131 -9.26 -21.23 -8.56
C CYS A 131 -10.68 -20.88 -9.00
N ALA A 132 -11.10 -19.64 -8.73
CA ALA A 132 -12.38 -19.13 -9.18
C ALA A 132 -12.17 -17.87 -9.99
N THR A 133 -13.08 -17.60 -10.93
CA THR A 133 -13.15 -16.30 -11.61
C THR A 133 -14.52 -15.69 -11.44
N VAL A 134 -14.59 -14.35 -11.41
CA VAL A 134 -15.83 -13.57 -11.50
C VAL A 134 -15.72 -12.66 -12.70
N LYS A 135 -16.60 -12.83 -13.69
CA LYS A 135 -16.55 -12.11 -14.99
C LYS A 135 -15.18 -12.23 -15.68
N GLY A 136 -14.51 -13.38 -15.52
CA GLY A 136 -13.19 -13.61 -16.10
C GLY A 136 -12.02 -12.95 -15.35
N VAL A 137 -12.26 -12.35 -14.18
CA VAL A 137 -11.22 -11.86 -13.27
C VAL A 137 -10.95 -12.94 -12.22
N PRO A 138 -9.68 -13.36 -12.00
CA PRO A 138 -9.37 -14.35 -10.99
C PRO A 138 -9.68 -13.82 -9.58
N LEU A 139 -10.34 -14.66 -8.79
CA LEU A 139 -10.45 -14.47 -7.35
C LEU A 139 -9.22 -15.11 -6.70
N ASP A 140 -8.60 -14.38 -5.78
CA ASP A 140 -7.48 -14.88 -4.97
C ASP A 140 -8.02 -15.79 -3.87
N LEU A 141 -8.40 -17.01 -4.27
CA LEU A 141 -8.99 -18.03 -3.42
C LEU A 141 -8.13 -19.29 -3.52
N ASP A 142 -7.15 -19.43 -2.63
CA ASP A 142 -6.41 -20.68 -2.46
C ASP A 142 -7.23 -21.68 -1.65
N VAL A 143 -8.14 -22.38 -2.34
CA VAL A 143 -8.89 -23.49 -1.73
C VAL A 143 -8.05 -24.74 -1.83
N VAL A 144 -7.38 -25.09 -0.73
CA VAL A 144 -6.71 -26.38 -0.58
C VAL A 144 -7.66 -27.33 0.12
N ALA A 145 -8.10 -28.38 -0.56
CA ALA A 145 -8.83 -29.49 0.06
C ALA A 145 -7.87 -30.64 0.36
N LYS A 146 -7.65 -30.94 1.64
CA LYS A 146 -6.87 -32.09 2.07
C LYS A 146 -7.80 -33.24 2.45
N CYS A 147 -7.75 -34.34 1.71
CA CYS A 147 -8.46 -35.57 2.07
C CYS A 147 -7.46 -36.59 2.61
N THR A 148 -7.66 -37.05 3.85
CA THR A 148 -6.88 -38.13 4.47
C THR A 148 -7.83 -39.28 4.74
N THR A 149 -7.55 -40.47 4.22
CA THR A 149 -8.28 -41.69 4.59
C THR A 149 -7.40 -42.58 5.43
N ARG A 150 -7.95 -43.08 6.54
CA ARG A 150 -7.44 -44.25 7.23
C ARG A 150 -8.25 -45.46 6.79
N ARG A 151 -7.56 -46.59 6.64
CA ARG A 151 -8.19 -47.88 6.37
C ARG A 151 -7.83 -48.81 7.52
N ASP A 152 -8.47 -48.56 8.65
CA ASP A 152 -8.57 -49.55 9.72
C ASP A 152 -9.90 -50.29 9.48
N ASP A 153 -9.89 -51.61 9.61
CA ASP A 153 -10.95 -52.49 9.10
C ASP A 153 -12.36 -51.99 9.48
N GLU A 154 -13.11 -51.59 8.44
CA GLU A 154 -14.55 -51.24 8.38
C GLU A 154 -14.98 -49.77 8.51
N ASP A 155 -14.14 -48.84 8.98
CA ASP A 155 -14.52 -47.40 9.08
C ASP A 155 -13.57 -46.47 8.31
N HIS A 156 -14.15 -45.64 7.43
CA HIS A 156 -13.44 -44.65 6.64
C HIS A 156 -13.63 -43.26 7.24
N ASP A 157 -12.66 -42.79 8.04
CA ASP A 157 -12.61 -41.38 8.43
C ASP A 157 -12.06 -40.54 7.27
N VAL A 158 -12.88 -39.61 6.79
CA VAL A 158 -12.49 -38.59 5.83
C VAL A 158 -12.52 -37.24 6.52
N SER A 159 -11.34 -36.67 6.78
CA SER A 159 -11.22 -35.28 7.22
C SER A 159 -10.97 -34.39 6.01
N TYR A 160 -11.68 -33.26 5.93
CA TYR A 160 -11.42 -32.19 4.97
C TYR A 160 -10.82 -30.99 5.69
N GLU A 161 -9.71 -30.49 5.18
CA GLU A 161 -9.18 -29.17 5.55
C GLU A 161 -9.47 -28.22 4.40
N LEU A 162 -10.09 -27.07 4.67
CA LEU A 162 -10.36 -26.01 3.70
C LEU A 162 -9.64 -24.74 4.16
N LYS A 163 -8.78 -24.20 3.30
CA LYS A 163 -8.13 -22.90 3.50
C LYS A 163 -8.81 -21.85 2.62
N ILE A 164 -9.06 -20.65 3.17
CA ILE A 164 -9.49 -19.47 2.41
C ILE A 164 -8.70 -18.27 2.93
N GLY A 165 -7.74 -17.76 2.14
CA GLY A 165 -6.77 -16.78 2.65
C GLY A 165 -5.99 -17.36 3.84
N ASP A 166 -5.99 -16.69 4.99
CA ASP A 166 -5.35 -17.17 6.23
C ASP A 166 -6.27 -17.96 7.17
N VAL A 167 -7.51 -18.26 6.74
CA VAL A 167 -8.52 -18.93 7.58
C VAL A 167 -8.58 -20.42 7.25
N PHE A 168 -8.65 -21.26 8.28
CA PHE A 168 -8.75 -22.72 8.18
C PHE A 168 -10.09 -23.24 8.70
N PHE A 169 -10.66 -24.19 7.97
CA PHE A 169 -11.86 -24.93 8.36
C PHE A 169 -11.54 -26.43 8.34
N GLN A 170 -11.91 -27.14 9.41
CA GLN A 170 -11.83 -28.60 9.48
C GLN A 170 -13.24 -29.17 9.49
N MET A 171 -13.50 -30.15 8.63
CA MET A 171 -14.77 -30.88 8.57
C MET A 171 -14.49 -32.38 8.66
N GLU A 172 -15.30 -33.10 9.43
CA GLU A 172 -15.25 -34.56 9.58
C GLU A 172 -16.58 -35.14 9.09
N ASP A 173 -16.52 -36.20 8.29
CA ASP A 173 -17.71 -36.94 7.82
C ASP A 173 -17.72 -38.34 8.43
N GLU A 174 -18.68 -38.60 9.33
CA GLU A 174 -18.86 -39.88 10.03
C GLU A 174 -19.79 -40.85 9.26
N SER A 175 -20.18 -40.55 8.01
CA SER A 175 -21.37 -41.18 7.41
C SER A 175 -21.24 -42.64 6.92
N GLY A 176 -20.13 -43.33 7.16
CA GLY A 176 -20.02 -44.80 7.16
C GLY A 176 -20.59 -45.58 5.96
N ARG A 177 -20.68 -44.99 4.76
CA ARG A 177 -21.30 -45.63 3.58
C ARG A 177 -20.26 -46.07 2.56
N ASN A 178 -20.44 -47.30 2.03
CA ASN A 178 -19.56 -47.92 1.03
C ASN A 178 -19.45 -47.08 -0.26
N PHE A 179 -18.21 -46.69 -0.60
CA PHE A 179 -17.90 -45.87 -1.78
C PHE A 179 -17.25 -46.69 -2.89
N VAL A 180 -17.94 -46.78 -4.04
CA VAL A 180 -17.36 -47.21 -5.33
C VAL A 180 -17.60 -46.05 -6.30
N ASP A 181 -16.69 -45.07 -6.28
CA ASP A 181 -16.20 -44.21 -7.39
C ASP A 181 -15.62 -42.90 -6.77
N GLU A 182 -14.32 -42.89 -6.47
CA GLU A 182 -13.67 -41.86 -5.63
C GLU A 182 -13.59 -40.47 -6.30
N LYS A 183 -13.52 -40.41 -7.65
CA LYS A 183 -13.44 -39.12 -8.36
C LYS A 183 -14.76 -38.36 -8.38
N VAL A 184 -15.88 -39.07 -8.52
CA VAL A 184 -17.22 -38.46 -8.61
C VAL A 184 -17.62 -37.82 -7.29
N ASN A 185 -17.22 -38.42 -6.16
CA ASN A 185 -17.59 -37.93 -4.83
C ASN A 185 -16.78 -36.70 -4.41
N ILE A 186 -15.51 -36.61 -4.78
CA ILE A 186 -14.70 -35.42 -4.50
C ILE A 186 -15.22 -34.20 -5.26
N VAL A 187 -15.61 -34.37 -6.53
CA VAL A 187 -16.26 -33.31 -7.33
C VAL A 187 -17.60 -32.91 -6.71
N ARG A 188 -18.39 -33.87 -6.23
CA ARG A 188 -19.70 -33.61 -5.61
C ARG A 188 -19.59 -32.85 -4.29
N HIS A 189 -18.57 -33.13 -3.47
CA HIS A 189 -18.31 -32.38 -2.24
C HIS A 189 -17.75 -30.98 -2.53
N GLY A 190 -16.88 -30.84 -3.54
CA GLY A 190 -16.48 -29.52 -4.04
C GLY A 190 -17.66 -28.67 -4.52
N GLN A 191 -18.66 -29.29 -5.17
CA GLN A 191 -19.92 -28.63 -5.54
C GLN A 191 -20.76 -28.23 -4.33
N ILE A 192 -20.78 -29.03 -3.25
CA ILE A 192 -21.47 -28.69 -2.00
C ILE A 192 -20.81 -27.50 -1.31
N VAL A 193 -19.47 -27.49 -1.23
CA VAL A 193 -18.70 -26.37 -0.65
C VAL A 193 -18.92 -25.11 -1.48
N ALA A 194 -18.83 -25.19 -2.81
CA ALA A 194 -19.10 -24.06 -3.70
C ALA A 194 -20.55 -23.55 -3.58
N ALA A 195 -21.54 -24.45 -3.50
CA ALA A 195 -22.94 -24.09 -3.31
C ALA A 195 -23.21 -23.46 -1.93
N TRP A 196 -22.53 -23.93 -0.89
CA TRP A 196 -22.59 -23.37 0.46
C TRP A 196 -22.01 -21.95 0.50
N VAL A 197 -20.82 -21.74 -0.09
CA VAL A 197 -20.21 -20.41 -0.24
C VAL A 197 -21.14 -19.46 -1.00
N LEU A 198 -21.77 -19.93 -2.08
CA LEU A 198 -22.72 -19.14 -2.88
C LEU A 198 -24.03 -18.83 -2.14
N SER A 199 -24.55 -19.74 -1.31
CA SER A 199 -25.75 -19.53 -0.49
C SER A 199 -25.49 -18.54 0.64
N SER A 200 -24.32 -18.62 1.29
CA SER A 200 -23.90 -17.71 2.36
C SER A 200 -23.67 -16.28 1.84
N ALA A 201 -23.18 -16.13 0.61
CA ALA A 201 -23.05 -14.83 -0.05
C ALA A 201 -24.39 -14.18 -0.47
N ARG A 202 -25.50 -14.92 -0.48
CA ARG A 202 -26.82 -14.44 -0.96
C ARG A 202 -27.84 -14.05 0.11
N GLY A 203 -27.48 -14.10 1.40
CA GLY A 203 -28.31 -13.55 2.47
C GLY A 203 -29.76 -14.09 2.50
N GLY A 204 -29.94 -15.31 3.00
CA GLY A 204 -31.22 -15.81 3.51
C GLY A 204 -32.43 -15.77 2.55
N GLN A 205 -32.52 -16.72 1.63
CA GLN A 205 -33.80 -17.26 1.17
C GLN A 205 -33.74 -18.79 1.09
N SER A 206 -34.75 -19.46 1.63
CA SER A 206 -34.85 -20.91 1.64
C SER A 206 -34.86 -21.46 0.21
N LEU A 207 -33.96 -22.41 -0.08
CA LEU A 207 -34.05 -23.26 -1.26
C LEU A 207 -35.28 -24.16 -1.14
N GLY A 208 -36.40 -23.70 -1.70
CA GLY A 208 -37.53 -24.55 -2.02
C GLY A 208 -37.21 -25.40 -3.26
N ASN A 209 -37.35 -26.71 -3.09
CA ASN A 209 -37.58 -27.75 -4.11
C ASN A 209 -36.38 -28.21 -4.96
N ILE A 210 -35.66 -29.21 -4.43
CA ILE A 210 -35.16 -30.35 -5.22
C ILE A 210 -35.91 -31.59 -4.74
N HIS A 211 -36.88 -32.06 -5.52
CA HIS A 211 -37.69 -33.24 -5.22
C HIS A 211 -37.00 -34.51 -5.76
N THR A 212 -36.73 -35.49 -4.89
CA THR A 212 -36.85 -36.92 -5.22
C THR A 212 -37.24 -37.73 -3.97
N SER A 213 -38.49 -38.21 -3.98
CA SER A 213 -39.08 -39.39 -3.31
C SER A 213 -38.72 -39.78 -1.87
N ALA A 214 -39.61 -39.45 -0.92
CA ALA A 214 -40.36 -40.43 -0.09
C ALA A 214 -41.37 -39.68 0.80
N GLN A 215 -42.65 -40.05 0.72
CA GLN A 215 -43.74 -39.47 1.50
C GLN A 215 -43.77 -39.98 2.94
N GLY A 216 -44.04 -39.09 3.90
CA GLY A 216 -44.59 -39.46 5.20
C GLY A 216 -44.60 -38.36 6.27
N ILE A 217 -45.80 -37.80 6.51
CA ILE A 217 -46.32 -37.35 7.83
C ILE A 217 -45.97 -35.92 8.33
N TYR A 218 -46.99 -35.07 8.19
CA TYR A 218 -47.48 -33.99 9.07
C TYR A 218 -46.88 -32.58 9.09
N SER A 219 -47.84 -31.69 9.29
CA SER A 219 -47.89 -30.24 9.21
C SER A 219 -47.49 -29.55 10.51
N GLY A 220 -46.75 -28.45 10.36
CA GLY A 220 -46.90 -27.24 11.17
C GLY A 220 -45.89 -27.07 12.29
N LEU A 221 -44.87 -26.23 12.07
CA LEU A 221 -44.17 -25.50 13.13
C LEU A 221 -43.70 -24.15 12.59
N ALA A 222 -44.02 -23.10 13.34
CA ALA A 222 -43.67 -21.71 13.09
C ALA A 222 -43.16 -21.12 14.41
N SER A 223 -41.93 -21.46 14.82
CA SER A 223 -41.20 -20.73 15.86
C SER A 223 -39.71 -21.08 15.84
N ILE A 224 -38.87 -20.13 16.26
CA ILE A 224 -37.41 -20.29 16.42
C ILE A 224 -37.06 -21.24 17.60
N ALA A 225 -38.02 -21.56 18.47
CA ALA A 225 -37.81 -22.46 19.60
C ALA A 225 -37.63 -23.93 19.17
N ASP A 226 -38.17 -24.32 18.01
CA ASP A 226 -38.14 -25.72 17.55
C ASP A 226 -36.78 -26.12 16.94
N ILE A 227 -35.93 -25.16 16.60
CA ILE A 227 -34.57 -25.40 16.06
C ILE A 227 -33.59 -25.78 17.17
N ALA A 228 -33.82 -25.30 18.41
CA ALA A 228 -32.93 -25.55 19.53
C ALA A 228 -32.99 -27.00 20.06
N GLU A 229 -34.08 -27.74 19.80
CA GLU A 229 -34.24 -29.12 20.26
C GLU A 229 -33.61 -30.15 19.31
N VAL A 230 -33.39 -29.80 18.03
CA VAL A 230 -32.83 -30.70 17.01
C VAL A 230 -31.29 -30.69 16.98
N CYS A 231 -30.65 -29.62 17.44
CA CYS A 231 -29.21 -29.43 17.23
C CYS A 231 -28.28 -29.89 18.38
N GLY A 232 -28.80 -30.40 19.49
CA GLY A 232 -28.06 -31.29 20.42
C GLY A 232 -26.71 -30.83 21.01
N SER A 233 -26.23 -29.60 20.80
CA SER A 233 -24.96 -29.11 21.35
C SER A 233 -24.89 -27.57 21.30
N PRO A 234 -24.38 -26.88 22.34
CA PRO A 234 -24.26 -25.43 22.35
C PRO A 234 -23.04 -24.98 21.54
N PHE A 235 -23.27 -24.26 20.44
CA PHE A 235 -22.20 -23.47 19.82
C PHE A 235 -21.78 -22.32 20.75
N PRO A 236 -20.48 -22.08 20.95
CA PRO A 236 -20.02 -20.88 21.63
C PRO A 236 -20.42 -19.64 20.81
N VAL A 237 -21.17 -18.73 21.43
CA VAL A 237 -21.59 -17.44 20.85
C VAL A 237 -20.39 -16.63 20.33
N GLU A 238 -19.21 -16.88 20.88
CA GLU A 238 -17.95 -16.24 20.50
C GLU A 238 -17.49 -16.56 19.06
N ASP A 239 -17.81 -17.75 18.55
CA ASP A 239 -17.45 -18.16 17.18
C ASP A 239 -18.44 -17.62 16.14
N VAL A 240 -19.70 -17.44 16.54
CA VAL A 240 -20.71 -16.74 15.73
C VAL A 240 -20.37 -15.25 15.60
N MET A 241 -19.80 -14.64 16.64
CA MET A 241 -19.38 -13.23 16.63
C MET A 241 -18.13 -12.99 15.76
N LYS A 242 -17.18 -13.93 15.71
CA LYS A 242 -16.03 -13.87 14.79
C LYS A 242 -16.46 -13.95 13.32
N CYS A 243 -17.50 -14.73 13.01
CA CYS A 243 -18.09 -14.79 11.66
C CYS A 243 -18.73 -13.46 11.22
N ILE A 244 -19.30 -12.68 12.13
CA ILE A 244 -19.93 -11.39 11.79
C ILE A 244 -18.87 -10.33 11.46
N VAL A 245 -17.73 -10.34 12.17
CA VAL A 245 -16.64 -9.37 11.93
C VAL A 245 -15.88 -9.66 10.61
N ALA A 246 -15.79 -10.92 10.18
CA ALA A 246 -15.13 -11.28 8.92
C ALA A 246 -15.97 -10.98 7.66
N LEU A 247 -17.28 -10.78 7.79
CA LEU A 247 -18.19 -10.53 6.67
C LEU A 247 -18.58 -9.04 6.48
N GLU A 248 -18.16 -8.14 7.38
CA GLU A 248 -18.40 -6.68 7.26
C GLU A 248 -17.46 -5.96 6.28
N GLY A 249 -16.74 -6.70 5.43
CA GLY A 249 -15.98 -6.17 4.29
C GLY A 249 -16.81 -5.86 3.03
N GLY A 250 -18.14 -5.95 3.07
CA GLY A 250 -19.02 -5.65 1.93
C GLY A 250 -20.38 -5.09 2.36
N HIS A 251 -20.74 -3.91 1.85
CA HIS A 251 -21.99 -3.22 2.20
C HIS A 251 -23.26 -3.99 1.81
N PHE A 252 -24.15 -4.28 2.78
CA PHE A 252 -25.59 -3.93 2.81
C PHE A 252 -26.29 -4.62 4.01
N LEU A 253 -26.54 -3.89 5.11
CA LEU A 253 -27.82 -3.85 5.85
C LEU A 253 -27.62 -3.07 7.16
N ARG A 254 -28.23 -1.89 7.27
CA ARG A 254 -28.37 -1.18 8.55
C ARG A 254 -29.82 -0.72 8.67
N VAL A 255 -30.71 -1.61 9.09
CA VAL A 255 -32.10 -1.27 9.41
C VAL A 255 -32.57 -2.13 10.60
N TYR A 256 -32.81 -1.43 11.73
CA TYR A 256 -33.50 -1.82 12.97
C TYR A 256 -33.16 -3.16 13.65
N LEU A 257 -32.39 -3.10 14.75
CA LEU A 257 -32.54 -3.93 15.96
C LEU A 257 -31.50 -3.50 17.02
N GLN A 258 -31.60 -2.25 17.50
CA GLN A 258 -30.69 -1.73 18.52
C GLN A 258 -31.32 -1.62 19.92
N ALA A 259 -32.58 -2.03 20.10
CA ALA A 259 -33.28 -1.87 21.38
C ALA A 259 -33.31 -3.15 22.25
N ASP A 260 -33.27 -4.36 21.69
CA ASP A 260 -33.54 -5.58 22.47
C ASP A 260 -32.28 -6.39 22.88
N LEU A 261 -31.11 -6.11 22.29
CA LEU A 261 -29.87 -6.85 22.58
C LEU A 261 -29.22 -6.48 23.92
N LEU A 262 -29.48 -5.27 24.44
CA LEU A 262 -28.92 -4.84 25.72
C LEU A 262 -29.62 -5.48 26.94
N GLN A 263 -30.87 -5.95 26.79
CA GLN A 263 -31.61 -6.64 27.86
C GLN A 263 -31.26 -8.13 27.97
N LEU A 264 -30.80 -8.76 26.88
CA LEU A 264 -30.39 -10.16 26.87
C LEU A 264 -29.02 -10.39 27.55
N ALA A 265 -28.10 -9.43 27.44
CA ALA A 265 -26.77 -9.53 28.04
C ALA A 265 -26.76 -9.45 29.58
N GLN A 266 -27.82 -8.93 30.21
CA GLN A 266 -27.91 -8.80 31.67
C GLN A 266 -28.54 -10.01 32.38
N LEU A 267 -29.14 -10.95 31.65
CA LEU A 267 -29.86 -12.09 32.23
C LEU A 267 -29.04 -13.39 32.33
N CYS A 268 -27.87 -13.49 31.68
CA CYS A 268 -27.19 -14.78 31.49
C CYS A 268 -25.84 -14.97 32.23
N CYS A 269 -25.38 -14.00 33.04
CA CYS A 269 -24.09 -14.15 33.73
C CYS A 269 -24.25 -14.72 35.15
N GLY A 270 -24.26 -16.05 35.25
CA GLY A 270 -23.93 -16.79 36.47
C GLY A 270 -22.46 -17.20 36.46
N GLU A 271 -21.75 -16.93 37.56
CA GLU A 271 -20.34 -17.24 37.77
C GLU A 271 -20.04 -18.74 37.66
N LEU A 272 -18.91 -19.13 37.03
CA LEU A 272 -18.03 -20.27 37.39
C LEU A 272 -16.71 -20.23 36.56
N PRO A 273 -15.61 -20.85 37.04
CA PRO A 273 -14.23 -20.49 36.67
C PRO A 273 -13.54 -21.38 35.62
N LEU A 274 -12.62 -20.72 34.90
CA LEU A 274 -11.32 -21.16 34.32
C LEU A 274 -11.04 -22.67 34.11
N ALA A 275 -10.81 -23.03 32.84
CA ALA A 275 -9.60 -23.73 32.39
C ALA A 275 -9.40 -23.49 30.88
N SER A 276 -8.32 -22.79 30.52
CA SER A 276 -7.97 -22.47 29.13
C SER A 276 -7.07 -23.56 28.52
N PRO A 277 -7.33 -24.03 27.29
CA PRO A 277 -6.31 -24.71 26.50
C PRO A 277 -5.41 -23.67 25.82
N THR A 278 -4.09 -23.88 25.92
CA THR A 278 -3.06 -23.05 25.29
C THR A 278 -3.11 -23.22 23.78
N VAL A 279 -3.66 -22.24 23.07
CA VAL A 279 -3.48 -22.07 21.64
C VAL A 279 -2.30 -21.12 21.44
N VAL A 280 -1.20 -21.63 20.88
CA VAL A 280 -0.04 -20.84 20.46
C VAL A 280 -0.40 -20.10 19.18
N GLY A 281 -1.10 -18.98 19.31
CA GLY A 281 -1.32 -18.00 18.25
C GLY A 281 -0.34 -16.84 18.41
N CYS A 282 0.81 -16.90 17.75
CA CYS A 282 1.80 -15.81 17.80
C CYS A 282 1.56 -14.82 16.65
N SER A 283 0.50 -14.01 16.75
CA SER A 283 0.44 -12.71 16.07
C SER A 283 0.48 -11.63 17.14
N THR A 284 1.69 -11.26 17.57
CA THR A 284 1.85 -10.06 18.40
C THR A 284 1.53 -8.85 17.53
N GLU A 285 0.31 -8.33 17.66
CA GLU A 285 -0.04 -7.01 17.13
C GLU A 285 0.96 -6.01 17.71
N VAL A 286 1.66 -5.29 16.83
CA VAL A 286 2.54 -4.22 17.30
C VAL A 286 1.64 -3.05 17.61
N GLU A 287 1.52 -2.74 18.89
CA GLU A 287 0.79 -1.58 19.37
C GLU A 287 1.35 -0.33 18.68
N THR A 288 0.52 0.30 17.85
CA THR A 288 0.92 1.52 17.15
C THR A 288 0.73 2.68 18.12
N ALA A 289 1.84 3.14 18.70
CA ALA A 289 1.83 4.36 19.50
C ALA A 289 1.56 5.57 18.60
N PHE A 290 0.94 6.60 19.18
CA PHE A 290 0.79 7.90 18.54
C PHE A 290 1.61 8.93 19.29
N ILE A 291 2.13 9.91 18.55
CA ILE A 291 2.77 11.08 19.13
C ILE A 291 2.14 12.35 18.57
N GLU A 292 2.03 13.36 19.42
CA GLU A 292 1.52 14.67 19.03
C GLU A 292 2.67 15.58 18.61
N ILE A 293 2.61 16.10 17.39
CA ILE A 293 3.53 17.11 16.88
C ILE A 293 2.70 18.27 16.36
N HIS A 294 2.87 19.44 16.97
CA HIS A 294 2.16 20.66 16.58
C HIS A 294 0.63 20.48 16.46
N GLY A 295 0.02 19.76 17.41
CA GLY A 295 -1.43 19.52 17.45
C GLY A 295 -1.94 18.45 16.49
N VAL A 296 -1.05 17.72 15.80
CA VAL A 296 -1.41 16.60 14.92
C VAL A 296 -0.88 15.30 15.49
N GLN A 297 -1.71 14.26 15.50
CA GLN A 297 -1.32 12.91 15.92
C GLN A 297 -0.64 12.16 14.76
N PHE A 298 0.56 11.65 15.00
CA PHE A 298 1.32 10.85 14.05
C PHE A 298 1.40 9.40 14.54
N PRO A 299 1.09 8.40 13.69
CA PRO A 299 1.39 7.03 14.01
C PRO A 299 2.92 6.85 14.06
N ARG A 300 3.42 6.31 15.17
CA ARG A 300 4.82 6.00 15.38
C ARG A 300 4.96 4.60 15.98
N PRO A 301 4.98 3.56 15.13
CA PRO A 301 5.30 2.22 15.57
C PRO A 301 6.66 2.18 16.28
N THR A 302 6.79 1.37 17.32
CA THR A 302 8.07 1.20 18.04
C THR A 302 9.00 0.31 17.20
N PRO A 303 10.16 0.82 16.74
CA PRO A 303 11.12 0.02 15.98
C PRO A 303 11.62 -1.19 16.77
N VAL A 304 11.68 -2.38 16.14
CA VAL A 304 12.24 -3.60 16.77
C VAL A 304 13.57 -4.05 16.15
N HIS A 305 14.10 -3.27 15.21
CA HIS A 305 15.30 -3.60 14.42
C HIS A 305 16.58 -2.87 14.88
N GLY A 306 16.57 -2.15 16.02
CA GLY A 306 17.76 -1.48 16.58
C GLY A 306 18.11 -0.10 15.98
N GLY A 307 17.29 0.44 15.08
CA GLY A 307 17.47 1.76 14.49
C GLY A 307 18.63 1.90 13.50
N ASN A 308 19.03 3.14 13.18
CA ASN A 308 20.08 3.46 12.20
C ASN A 308 21.48 3.00 12.61
N ARG A 309 21.66 2.59 13.87
CA ARG A 309 22.93 2.02 14.36
C ARG A 309 23.10 0.57 13.89
N ASP A 310 22.00 -0.20 13.89
CA ASP A 310 22.03 -1.65 13.67
C ASP A 310 21.51 -2.03 12.27
N VAL A 311 20.68 -1.19 11.65
CA VAL A 311 20.19 -1.39 10.28
C VAL A 311 21.15 -0.75 9.28
N LEU A 312 21.52 -1.48 8.24
CA LEU A 312 22.38 -0.99 7.17
C LEU A 312 21.68 0.10 6.32
N PRO A 313 22.39 1.15 5.87
CA PRO A 313 21.86 2.25 5.07
C PRO A 313 20.97 1.89 3.88
N GLU A 314 21.28 0.78 3.20
CA GLU A 314 20.51 0.32 2.05
C GLU A 314 19.07 -0.04 2.40
N HIS A 315 18.76 -0.23 3.68
CA HIS A 315 17.44 -0.59 4.21
C HIS A 315 16.74 0.56 4.95
N TRP A 316 17.23 1.79 4.81
CA TRP A 316 16.58 2.99 5.37
C TRP A 316 15.53 3.58 4.42
N GLY A 317 14.87 2.72 3.64
CA GLY A 317 13.89 3.12 2.64
C GLY A 317 12.51 3.44 3.23
N ILE A 318 11.81 4.37 2.57
CA ILE A 318 10.42 4.74 2.83
C ILE A 318 9.62 4.58 1.55
N THR A 319 8.41 4.01 1.58
CA THR A 319 7.62 3.91 0.33
C THR A 319 7.16 5.29 -0.14
N CYS A 320 6.90 5.47 -1.44
CA CYS A 320 6.31 6.70 -1.96
C CYS A 320 5.02 7.06 -1.20
N ARG A 321 4.17 6.07 -0.94
CA ARG A 321 2.92 6.21 -0.16
C ARG A 321 3.22 6.75 1.24
N GLN A 322 4.14 6.12 1.97
CA GLN A 322 4.54 6.56 3.31
C GLN A 322 5.12 7.99 3.29
N PHE A 323 5.94 8.32 2.28
CA PHE A 323 6.50 9.66 2.08
C PHE A 323 5.39 10.71 1.94
N TYR A 324 4.42 10.48 1.04
CA TYR A 324 3.30 11.40 0.84
C TYR A 324 2.43 11.51 2.09
N GLN A 325 2.13 10.39 2.74
CA GLN A 325 1.35 10.38 3.98
C GLN A 325 2.05 11.19 5.07
N PHE A 326 3.36 11.02 5.27
CA PHE A 326 4.11 11.76 6.28
C PHE A 326 4.08 13.27 6.01
N LEU A 327 4.36 13.70 4.77
CA LEU A 327 4.28 15.12 4.41
C LEU A 327 2.86 15.69 4.59
N ASN A 328 1.83 14.95 4.17
CA ASN A 328 0.45 15.37 4.35
C ASN A 328 0.07 15.52 5.83
N HIS A 329 0.59 14.67 6.72
CA HIS A 329 0.39 14.86 8.17
C HIS A 329 1.07 16.14 8.67
N CYS A 330 2.29 16.43 8.21
CA CYS A 330 2.99 17.67 8.55
C CYS A 330 2.21 18.91 8.11
N LYS A 331 1.71 18.91 6.86
CA LYS A 331 0.92 20.01 6.27
C LYS A 331 -0.36 20.36 7.03
N ARG A 332 -1.00 19.38 7.67
CA ARG A 332 -2.22 19.60 8.45
C ARG A 332 -1.97 20.35 9.75
N SER A 333 -0.71 20.46 10.19
CA SER A 333 -0.39 21.18 11.41
C SER A 333 -0.49 22.69 11.21
N PRO A 334 -0.95 23.46 12.22
CA PRO A 334 -0.87 24.92 12.19
C PRO A 334 0.56 25.43 11.99
N LYS A 335 1.56 24.68 12.49
CA LYS A 335 2.97 25.03 12.37
C LYS A 335 3.45 25.05 10.92
N TRP A 336 2.96 24.16 10.06
CA TRP A 336 3.33 24.17 8.64
C TRP A 336 2.95 25.50 7.98
N LYS A 337 1.73 25.98 8.23
CA LYS A 337 1.27 27.28 7.71
C LYS A 337 2.09 28.45 8.27
N GLU A 338 2.38 28.43 9.57
CA GLU A 338 3.27 29.42 10.20
C GLU A 338 4.65 29.47 9.53
N LEU A 339 5.22 28.31 9.20
CA LEU A 339 6.51 28.23 8.50
C LEU A 339 6.43 28.79 7.08
N GLN A 340 5.36 28.51 6.33
CA GLN A 340 5.15 29.12 5.02
C GLN A 340 5.04 30.65 5.07
N ASP A 341 4.51 31.19 6.17
CA ASP A 341 4.28 32.62 6.37
C ASP A 341 5.51 33.35 6.96
N THR A 342 6.59 32.65 7.28
CA THR A 342 7.79 33.22 7.93
C THR A 342 9.06 33.06 7.08
N GLU A 343 10.02 33.98 7.24
CA GLU A 343 11.36 33.81 6.68
C GLU A 343 12.13 32.80 7.55
N GLY A 344 12.05 31.51 7.22
CA GLY A 344 12.81 30.49 7.92
C GLY A 344 14.21 30.27 7.34
N PHE A 345 14.71 29.03 7.45
CA PHE A 345 16.09 28.69 7.08
C PHE A 345 16.31 28.83 5.58
N GLY A 346 17.03 29.88 5.15
CA GLY A 346 17.24 30.18 3.72
C GLY A 346 16.48 31.41 3.21
N GLY A 347 15.71 32.08 4.08
CA GLY A 347 15.29 33.47 3.88
C GLY A 347 14.27 33.73 2.78
N LYS A 348 13.46 32.73 2.40
CA LYS A 348 12.36 32.93 1.44
C LYS A 348 11.04 32.50 2.06
N VAL A 349 10.08 33.43 2.10
CA VAL A 349 8.69 33.17 2.50
C VAL A 349 7.96 32.40 1.39
N GLY A 350 6.94 31.62 1.77
CA GLY A 350 5.95 31.06 0.84
C GLY A 350 6.03 29.54 0.64
N TYR A 351 6.97 28.85 1.28
CA TYR A 351 7.06 27.39 1.23
C TYR A 351 7.78 26.83 2.46
N VAL A 352 7.60 25.53 2.72
CA VAL A 352 8.37 24.81 3.75
C VAL A 352 9.50 24.05 3.08
N ASN A 353 10.71 24.20 3.59
CA ASN A 353 11.89 23.52 3.08
C ASN A 353 12.34 22.33 3.95
N GLY A 354 13.37 21.64 3.49
CA GLY A 354 13.94 20.48 4.17
C GLY A 354 14.53 20.76 5.55
N TYR A 355 15.12 21.95 5.78
CA TYR A 355 15.61 22.33 7.11
C TYR A 355 14.46 22.46 8.11
N GLU A 356 13.39 23.13 7.71
CA GLU A 356 12.21 23.35 8.54
C GLU A 356 11.42 22.07 8.80
N LEU A 357 11.28 21.23 7.76
CA LEU A 357 10.72 19.88 7.93
C LEU A 357 11.55 19.07 8.93
N CYS A 358 12.87 19.13 8.82
CA CYS A 358 13.77 18.42 9.70
C CYS A 358 13.58 18.86 11.17
N ASP A 359 13.64 20.17 11.41
CA ASP A 359 13.64 20.73 12.76
C ASP A 359 12.28 20.64 13.46
N HIS A 360 11.19 20.90 12.72
CA HIS A 360 9.85 20.98 13.31
C HIS A 360 9.05 19.67 13.25
N PHE A 361 9.41 18.72 12.39
CA PHE A 361 8.64 17.49 12.22
C PHE A 361 9.47 16.24 12.39
N VAL A 362 10.56 16.10 11.64
CA VAL A 362 11.37 14.86 11.66
C VAL A 362 12.02 14.63 13.00
N LYS A 363 12.69 15.64 13.57
CA LYS A 363 13.36 15.49 14.86
C LYS A 363 12.37 15.23 16.00
N PRO A 364 11.27 16.00 16.17
CA PRO A 364 10.24 15.66 17.16
C PRO A 364 9.67 14.25 16.96
N TYR A 365 9.47 13.83 15.70
CA TYR A 365 8.95 12.50 15.40
C TYR A 365 9.89 11.37 15.82
N THR A 366 11.18 11.53 15.52
CA THR A 366 12.21 10.50 15.68
C THR A 366 12.95 10.56 17.03
N ARG A 367 12.79 11.62 17.84
CA ARG A 367 13.51 11.77 19.11
C ARG A 367 13.39 10.53 20.00
N GLY A 368 14.53 10.05 20.47
CA GLY A 368 14.65 8.88 21.34
C GLY A 368 14.43 7.51 20.67
N SER A 369 14.12 7.44 19.38
CA SER A 369 13.92 6.16 18.68
C SER A 369 15.22 5.55 18.13
N GLY A 370 16.28 6.34 18.01
CA GLY A 370 17.49 5.98 17.27
C GLY A 370 17.25 5.63 15.79
N SER A 371 16.07 5.96 15.26
CA SER A 371 15.56 5.54 13.96
C SER A 371 15.02 6.74 13.18
N GLY A 372 15.45 6.92 11.93
CA GLY A 372 14.86 7.88 11.00
C GLY A 372 13.37 7.59 10.77
N VAL A 373 12.64 8.52 10.15
CA VAL A 373 11.20 8.37 9.86
C VAL A 373 10.94 7.09 9.06
N ALA A 374 11.79 6.81 8.07
CA ALA A 374 11.70 5.61 7.24
C ALA A 374 11.70 4.33 8.07
N LEU A 375 12.60 4.23 9.05
CA LEU A 375 12.71 3.06 9.93
C LEU A 375 11.58 2.99 10.97
N CYS A 376 11.15 4.14 11.51
CA CYS A 376 9.98 4.19 12.40
C CYS A 376 8.71 3.67 11.73
N LEU A 377 8.46 4.05 10.47
CA LEU A 377 7.30 3.58 9.71
C LEU A 377 7.42 2.11 9.26
N ASN A 378 8.65 1.59 9.20
CA ASN A 378 8.97 0.21 8.82
C ASN A 378 9.52 -0.60 10.01
N ALA A 379 8.94 -0.38 11.19
CA ALA A 379 9.43 -0.85 12.48
C ALA A 379 9.71 -2.36 12.58
N LYS A 380 8.97 -3.19 11.84
CA LYS A 380 9.15 -4.65 11.80
C LYS A 380 10.18 -5.09 10.77
N LEU A 381 10.15 -4.48 9.58
CA LEU A 381 10.94 -4.90 8.44
C LEU A 381 11.45 -3.68 7.67
N PRO A 382 12.70 -3.27 7.91
CA PRO A 382 13.36 -2.22 7.14
C PRO A 382 13.29 -2.48 5.63
N LEU A 383 13.05 -1.43 4.84
CA LEU A 383 12.85 -1.56 3.40
C LEU A 383 14.12 -1.24 2.64
N GLN A 384 14.55 -2.16 1.79
CA GLN A 384 15.63 -1.89 0.85
C GLN A 384 15.23 -0.81 -0.15
N SER A 385 16.07 0.20 -0.34
CA SER A 385 15.80 1.31 -1.27
C SER A 385 15.86 0.86 -2.73
N GLN A 386 14.90 1.32 -3.52
CA GLN A 386 14.80 1.04 -4.96
C GLN A 386 15.09 2.28 -5.81
N VAL A 387 14.82 3.47 -5.28
CA VAL A 387 15.13 4.75 -5.90
C VAL A 387 15.80 5.64 -4.87
N MET A 388 16.92 6.28 -5.23
CA MET A 388 17.57 7.29 -4.40
C MET A 388 17.17 8.69 -4.87
N LEU A 389 16.88 9.58 -3.93
CA LEU A 389 16.58 10.98 -4.22
C LEU A 389 17.78 11.86 -3.85
N SER A 390 18.46 12.41 -4.86
CA SER A 390 19.48 13.46 -4.68
C SER A 390 18.77 14.81 -4.72
N HIS A 391 18.83 15.58 -3.63
CA HIS A 391 17.91 16.69 -3.41
C HIS A 391 18.50 17.79 -2.51
N CYS A 392 17.95 19.00 -2.57
CA CYS A 392 18.40 20.14 -1.77
C CYS A 392 17.64 20.27 -0.44
N TRP A 393 18.27 20.73 0.63
CA TRP A 393 17.51 21.02 1.86
C TRP A 393 16.77 22.36 1.79
N GLY A 394 17.24 23.31 0.98
CA GLY A 394 16.61 24.62 0.82
C GLY A 394 15.46 24.64 -0.19
N GLU A 395 15.09 23.50 -0.76
CA GLU A 395 14.04 23.41 -1.77
C GLU A 395 12.65 23.32 -1.16
N SER A 396 11.64 23.73 -1.92
CA SER A 396 10.23 23.56 -1.57
C SER A 396 9.82 22.11 -1.57
N LEU A 397 9.37 21.60 -0.42
CA LEU A 397 8.91 20.22 -0.30
C LEU A 397 7.64 19.91 -1.11
N GLU A 398 6.83 20.93 -1.41
CA GLU A 398 5.73 20.78 -2.36
C GLU A 398 6.24 20.58 -3.78
N GLU A 399 7.31 21.28 -4.16
CA GLU A 399 7.93 21.07 -5.46
C GLU A 399 8.60 19.71 -5.56
N VAL A 400 9.25 19.23 -4.48
CA VAL A 400 9.76 17.86 -4.41
C VAL A 400 8.63 16.85 -4.61
N ARG A 401 7.49 17.05 -3.92
CA ARG A 401 6.31 16.20 -4.05
C ARG A 401 5.79 16.18 -5.50
N VAL A 402 5.65 17.34 -6.14
CA VAL A 402 5.20 17.47 -7.53
C VAL A 402 6.21 16.82 -8.50
N ALA A 403 7.51 17.01 -8.27
CA ALA A 403 8.55 16.37 -9.05
C ALA A 403 8.42 14.84 -8.97
N LEU A 404 8.30 14.26 -7.77
CA LEU A 404 8.11 12.81 -7.60
C LEU A 404 6.83 12.28 -8.27
N LEU A 405 5.73 13.04 -8.24
CA LEU A 405 4.50 12.68 -8.95
C LEU A 405 4.66 12.70 -10.48
N SER A 406 5.64 13.44 -11.00
CA SER A 406 5.94 13.50 -12.44
C SER A 406 6.79 12.32 -12.93
N LEU A 407 7.35 11.51 -12.01
CA LEU A 407 8.10 10.30 -12.36
C LEU A 407 7.14 9.20 -12.82
N GLU A 408 7.16 8.87 -14.11
CA GLU A 408 6.33 7.78 -14.61
C GLU A 408 6.87 6.43 -14.11
N GLY A 409 5.96 5.55 -13.68
CA GLY A 409 6.32 4.22 -13.19
C GLY A 409 6.73 4.15 -11.74
N LEU A 410 6.71 5.26 -11.01
CA LEU A 410 6.94 5.26 -9.58
C LEU A 410 5.69 4.75 -8.85
N ALA A 411 5.62 3.43 -8.63
CA ALA A 411 4.50 2.82 -7.90
C ALA A 411 4.43 3.35 -6.46
N PRO A 412 3.23 3.44 -5.84
CA PRO A 412 3.07 3.90 -4.46
C PRO A 412 3.92 3.14 -3.43
N ASP A 413 4.17 1.85 -3.67
CA ASP A 413 4.93 1.00 -2.75
C ASP A 413 6.42 0.90 -3.14
N THR A 414 6.88 1.71 -4.11
CA THR A 414 8.31 1.82 -4.43
C THR A 414 9.06 2.41 -3.24
N SER A 415 10.11 1.74 -2.80
CA SER A 415 10.96 2.20 -1.69
C SER A 415 11.93 3.28 -2.15
N LEU A 416 11.86 4.45 -1.51
CA LEU A 416 12.66 5.64 -1.73
C LEU A 416 13.73 5.75 -0.64
N TRP A 417 14.94 6.16 -1.03
CA TRP A 417 15.92 6.70 -0.09
C TRP A 417 15.91 8.23 -0.18
N PHE A 418 15.45 8.90 0.88
CA PHE A 418 15.37 10.36 0.96
C PHE A 418 16.07 10.83 2.24
N CYS A 419 17.20 11.52 2.10
CA CYS A 419 18.18 11.66 3.19
C CYS A 419 17.61 12.29 4.48
N ILE A 420 16.64 13.20 4.35
CA ILE A 420 15.98 13.84 5.50
C ILE A 420 15.21 12.82 6.34
N LEU A 421 14.52 11.86 5.70
CA LEU A 421 13.65 10.88 6.37
C LEU A 421 14.37 9.54 6.65
N ALA A 422 15.42 9.23 5.91
CA ALA A 422 16.20 8.00 6.05
C ALA A 422 17.18 8.07 7.23
N ASN A 423 17.92 9.18 7.35
CA ASN A 423 18.91 9.34 8.42
C ASN A 423 18.24 9.73 9.74
N TYR A 424 18.86 9.34 10.84
CA TYR A 424 18.49 9.80 12.17
C TYR A 424 19.03 11.21 12.43
N GLN A 425 18.13 12.18 12.64
CA GLN A 425 18.49 13.62 12.69
C GLN A 425 18.70 14.16 14.11
N CYS A 426 18.38 13.39 15.15
CA CYS A 426 18.46 13.86 16.55
C CYS A 426 19.77 13.51 17.26
N GLY A 427 20.61 12.64 16.67
CA GLY A 427 21.72 12.01 17.39
C GLY A 427 22.80 12.95 17.93
N ASP A 428 22.92 14.16 17.36
CA ASP A 428 23.87 15.17 17.83
C ASP A 428 23.29 16.07 18.94
N GLU A 429 22.03 15.89 19.31
CA GLU A 429 21.37 16.69 20.34
C GLU A 429 21.61 16.13 21.74
N ALA A 430 21.77 17.03 22.71
CA ALA A 430 22.07 16.66 24.09
C ALA A 430 20.96 15.76 24.68
N GLY A 431 21.35 14.57 25.12
CA GLY A 431 20.45 13.61 25.78
C GLY A 431 19.72 12.66 24.83
N ASP A 432 19.96 12.74 23.52
CA ASP A 432 19.45 11.73 22.59
C ASP A 432 20.28 10.43 22.67
N VAL A 433 19.67 9.30 22.28
CA VAL A 433 20.22 7.93 22.42
C VAL A 433 20.58 7.29 21.08
N GLY A 434 20.21 7.92 19.95
CA GLY A 434 20.51 7.40 18.62
C GLY A 434 21.96 7.57 18.17
N PRO A 435 22.30 7.11 16.96
CA PRO A 435 23.61 7.41 16.38
C PRO A 435 23.69 8.89 15.99
N THR A 436 24.84 9.51 16.27
CA THR A 436 25.21 10.84 15.77
C THR A 436 25.16 10.88 14.25
N LEU A 437 25.10 12.08 13.66
CA LEU A 437 25.16 12.19 12.20
C LEU A 437 26.51 11.67 11.68
N GLN A 438 27.60 11.95 12.40
CA GLN A 438 28.93 11.44 12.04
C GLN A 438 29.01 9.91 12.07
N GLU A 439 28.50 9.25 13.12
CA GLU A 439 28.47 7.77 13.19
C GLU A 439 27.70 7.17 12.01
N GLN A 440 26.64 7.83 11.54
CA GLN A 440 25.90 7.40 10.35
C GLN A 440 26.69 7.64 9.07
N LEU A 441 27.31 8.82 8.92
CA LEU A 441 28.14 9.16 7.75
C LEU A 441 29.35 8.23 7.61
N ASP A 442 29.92 7.77 8.73
CA ASP A 442 31.01 6.80 8.74
C ASP A 442 30.58 5.42 8.16
N GLN A 443 29.28 5.14 8.06
CA GLN A 443 28.73 3.97 7.35
C GLN A 443 28.60 4.20 5.83
N ASP A 444 29.00 5.36 5.31
CA ASP A 444 28.88 5.80 3.91
C ASP A 444 27.46 5.59 3.33
N PRO A 445 26.41 6.11 3.97
CA PRO A 445 25.04 5.74 3.66
C PRO A 445 24.67 6.08 2.21
N PHE A 446 25.09 7.25 1.74
CA PHE A 446 24.92 7.69 0.35
C PHE A 446 25.60 6.73 -0.62
N GLY A 447 26.91 6.47 -0.45
CA GLY A 447 27.65 5.60 -1.35
C GLY A 447 27.14 4.16 -1.36
N ARG A 448 26.75 3.60 -0.20
CA ARG A 448 26.20 2.25 -0.11
C ARG A 448 24.86 2.10 -0.84
N VAL A 449 23.98 3.10 -0.72
CA VAL A 449 22.71 3.11 -1.46
C VAL A 449 22.95 3.26 -2.96
N ILE A 450 23.83 4.19 -3.39
CA ILE A 450 24.16 4.38 -4.81
C ILE A 450 24.71 3.11 -5.44
N ARG A 451 25.61 2.41 -4.74
CA ARG A 451 26.27 1.19 -5.24
C ARG A 451 25.44 -0.08 -5.06
N LEU A 452 24.21 0.03 -4.56
CA LEU A 452 23.33 -1.11 -4.35
C LEU A 452 22.94 -1.71 -5.72
N PRO A 453 23.22 -3.01 -5.99
CA PRO A 453 22.91 -3.61 -7.29
C PRO A 453 21.42 -3.65 -7.64
N THR A 454 20.55 -3.58 -6.64
CA THR A 454 19.10 -3.56 -6.79
C THR A 454 18.53 -2.15 -6.95
N LEU A 455 19.34 -1.09 -6.79
CA LEU A 455 18.91 0.28 -7.02
C LEU A 455 18.51 0.45 -8.50
N ARG A 456 17.28 0.87 -8.74
CA ARG A 456 16.72 1.02 -10.09
C ARG A 456 17.16 2.32 -10.74
N ALA A 457 17.19 3.39 -9.95
CA ALA A 457 17.56 4.72 -10.42
C ALA A 457 17.93 5.65 -9.26
N MET A 458 18.61 6.75 -9.61
CA MET A 458 18.68 7.98 -8.82
C MET A 458 17.86 9.06 -9.51
N ALA A 459 16.94 9.68 -8.78
CA ALA A 459 16.21 10.86 -9.21
C ALA A 459 16.87 12.11 -8.60
N VAL A 460 17.32 13.01 -9.47
CA VAL A 460 17.91 14.31 -9.10
C VAL A 460 16.79 15.34 -9.11
N ILE A 461 16.38 15.77 -7.92
CA ILE A 461 15.25 16.68 -7.77
C ILE A 461 15.70 18.11 -8.04
N GLN A 462 15.02 18.77 -8.98
CA GLN A 462 15.21 20.17 -9.33
C GLN A 462 13.95 20.95 -9.02
N THR A 463 14.12 22.07 -8.33
CA THR A 463 13.02 22.96 -7.93
C THR A 463 13.35 24.39 -8.33
N SER A 464 12.34 25.26 -8.34
CA SER A 464 12.51 26.70 -8.59
C SER A 464 13.13 27.44 -7.38
N THR A 465 13.21 26.77 -6.24
CA THR A 465 13.52 27.41 -4.95
C THR A 465 14.96 27.22 -4.51
N ALA A 466 15.61 26.12 -4.95
CA ALA A 466 17.01 25.83 -4.70
C ALA A 466 17.67 25.12 -5.90
N GLU A 467 18.93 25.46 -6.17
CA GLU A 467 19.76 24.82 -7.19
C GLU A 467 20.51 23.62 -6.59
N VAL A 468 20.33 22.45 -7.19
CA VAL A 468 20.92 21.18 -6.72
C VAL A 468 22.44 21.16 -6.87
N TYR A 469 22.97 21.85 -7.89
CA TYR A 469 24.40 21.87 -8.16
C TYR A 469 25.20 22.80 -7.24
N GLU A 470 24.54 23.66 -6.46
CA GLU A 470 25.19 24.49 -5.43
C GLU A 470 25.53 23.69 -4.16
N ARG A 471 25.02 22.45 -4.06
CA ARG A 471 25.23 21.57 -2.91
C ARG A 471 26.28 20.51 -3.25
N LEU A 472 27.40 20.56 -2.54
CA LEU A 472 28.53 19.68 -2.81
C LEU A 472 28.18 18.19 -2.62
N TRP A 473 27.33 17.87 -1.63
CA TRP A 473 26.77 16.52 -1.45
C TRP A 473 26.02 16.02 -2.68
N CYS A 474 25.05 16.78 -3.20
CA CYS A 474 24.25 16.38 -4.34
C CYS A 474 25.10 16.16 -5.60
N VAL A 475 26.07 17.05 -5.83
CA VAL A 475 27.00 16.92 -6.95
C VAL A 475 27.83 15.63 -6.85
N TYR A 476 28.34 15.33 -5.65
CA TYR A 476 29.09 14.11 -5.39
C TYR A 476 28.20 12.86 -5.60
N GLU A 477 26.96 12.87 -5.10
CA GLU A 477 25.99 11.78 -5.31
C GLU A 477 25.73 11.50 -6.78
N ILE A 478 25.48 12.55 -7.58
CA ILE A 478 25.26 12.43 -9.03
C ILE A 478 26.51 11.82 -9.71
N ALA A 479 27.70 12.31 -9.37
CA ALA A 479 28.94 11.82 -9.97
C ALA A 479 29.23 10.35 -9.62
N GLU A 480 29.00 9.96 -8.37
CA GLU A 480 29.12 8.58 -7.90
C GLU A 480 28.12 7.68 -8.64
N ALA A 481 26.87 8.13 -8.82
CA ALA A 481 25.83 7.40 -9.54
C ALA A 481 26.17 7.22 -11.04
N VAL A 482 26.52 8.31 -11.74
CA VAL A 482 26.90 8.27 -13.15
C VAL A 482 28.13 7.38 -13.36
N THR A 483 29.14 7.51 -12.50
CA THR A 483 30.37 6.68 -12.58
C THR A 483 30.08 5.21 -12.30
N GLY A 484 29.17 4.93 -11.36
CA GLY A 484 28.70 3.58 -11.03
C GLY A 484 27.78 2.96 -12.08
N GLY A 485 27.44 3.68 -13.16
CA GLY A 485 26.47 3.21 -14.15
C GLY A 485 25.05 3.11 -13.60
N VAL A 486 24.77 3.77 -12.48
CA VAL A 486 23.41 3.90 -11.94
C VAL A 486 22.63 4.79 -12.89
N ARG A 487 21.42 4.36 -13.23
CA ARG A 487 20.50 5.17 -14.01
C ARG A 487 20.15 6.44 -13.26
N THR A 488 20.56 7.60 -13.77
CA THR A 488 20.24 8.91 -13.20
C THR A 488 19.24 9.63 -14.07
N CYS A 489 18.22 10.26 -13.49
CA CYS A 489 17.31 11.16 -14.19
C CYS A 489 17.10 12.45 -13.40
N SER A 490 16.93 13.57 -14.10
CA SER A 490 16.51 14.83 -13.49
C SER A 490 14.99 14.90 -13.45
N VAL A 491 14.47 15.42 -12.33
CA VAL A 491 13.04 15.52 -12.10
C VAL A 491 12.72 16.92 -11.63
N THR A 492 11.98 17.66 -12.44
CA THR A 492 11.66 19.06 -12.17
C THR A 492 10.23 19.20 -11.69
N SER A 493 9.97 20.09 -10.75
CA SER A 493 8.62 20.61 -10.56
C SER A 493 8.19 21.41 -11.80
N ASN A 494 6.90 21.39 -12.15
CA ASN A 494 6.38 22.16 -13.30
C ASN A 494 6.51 23.69 -13.13
N ARG A 495 6.93 24.17 -11.94
CA ARG A 495 7.03 25.60 -11.61
C ARG A 495 8.42 26.18 -11.86
N GLY A 496 9.46 25.35 -11.94
CA GLY A 496 10.78 25.80 -12.39
C GLY A 496 10.79 25.90 -13.90
N THR A 497 10.84 27.10 -14.47
CA THR A 497 11.16 27.25 -15.88
C THR A 497 12.58 26.71 -16.07
N SER A 498 12.64 25.51 -16.68
CA SER A 498 13.87 24.84 -17.09
C SER A 498 14.90 25.81 -17.72
N GLN A 499 14.46 26.90 -18.35
CA GLN A 499 15.33 27.90 -18.98
C GLN A 499 16.28 28.65 -18.04
N GLU A 500 15.87 29.05 -16.84
CA GLU A 500 16.76 29.81 -15.93
C GLU A 500 17.81 28.87 -15.31
N LEU A 501 17.36 27.71 -14.83
CA LEU A 501 18.25 26.64 -14.38
C LEU A 501 19.21 26.23 -15.51
N LYS A 502 18.76 26.19 -16.77
CA LYS A 502 19.57 25.87 -17.96
C LYS A 502 20.65 26.89 -18.31
N ALA A 503 20.51 28.15 -17.93
CA ALA A 503 21.50 29.17 -18.23
C ALA A 503 22.63 29.24 -17.20
N ALA A 504 22.43 28.67 -16.01
CA ALA A 504 23.41 28.70 -14.93
C ALA A 504 24.69 27.94 -15.33
N VAL A 505 25.84 28.61 -15.21
CA VAL A 505 27.16 27.99 -15.37
C VAL A 505 27.34 26.98 -14.25
N ILE A 506 27.67 25.74 -14.59
CA ILE A 506 27.93 24.69 -13.60
C ILE A 506 29.34 24.90 -13.06
N ASP A 507 29.42 25.35 -11.81
CA ASP A 507 30.66 25.46 -11.05
C ASP A 507 30.53 24.65 -9.75
N THR A 508 30.87 23.37 -9.83
CA THR A 508 30.79 22.47 -8.69
C THR A 508 31.84 22.76 -7.62
N GLU A 509 32.89 23.52 -7.93
CA GLU A 509 33.90 23.92 -6.95
C GLU A 509 33.34 24.95 -5.97
N ALA A 510 32.43 25.82 -6.44
CA ALA A 510 31.72 26.79 -5.61
C ALA A 510 30.68 26.15 -4.67
N GLY A 511 30.33 24.88 -4.87
CA GLY A 511 29.38 24.15 -4.03
C GLY A 511 29.85 24.06 -2.57
N LYS A 512 28.89 24.04 -1.63
CA LYS A 512 29.18 24.06 -0.19
C LYS A 512 28.48 22.95 0.59
N CYS A 513 29.04 22.63 1.76
CA CYS A 513 28.34 21.90 2.82
C CYS A 513 28.08 22.82 4.02
N SER A 514 27.09 22.49 4.84
CA SER A 514 26.87 23.18 6.12
C SER A 514 27.92 22.82 7.17
N ASN A 515 28.55 21.64 7.05
CA ASN A 515 29.60 21.15 7.93
C ASN A 515 30.95 21.18 7.21
N ALA A 516 31.95 21.83 7.80
CA ALA A 516 33.28 21.99 7.21
C ALA A 516 34.04 20.65 7.06
N ARG A 517 33.84 19.70 7.98
CA ARG A 517 34.45 18.37 7.91
C ARG A 517 33.87 17.54 6.76
N ASP A 518 32.55 17.62 6.58
CA ASP A 518 31.88 17.00 5.43
C ASP A 518 32.36 17.63 4.12
N GLU A 519 32.48 18.95 4.10
CA GLU A 519 33.03 19.65 2.94
C GLU A 519 34.43 19.13 2.60
N GLU A 520 35.37 19.17 3.55
CA GLU A 520 36.74 18.67 3.35
C GLU A 520 36.76 17.21 2.86
N MET A 521 35.97 16.34 3.48
CA MET A 521 35.86 14.94 3.08
C MET A 521 35.40 14.77 1.63
N ILE A 522 34.32 15.45 1.23
CA ILE A 522 33.77 15.35 -0.13
C ILE A 522 34.73 15.98 -1.13
N ARG A 523 35.32 17.14 -0.83
CA ARG A 523 36.33 17.76 -1.69
C ARG A 523 37.51 16.81 -1.92
N SER A 524 37.97 16.12 -0.88
CA SER A 524 39.03 15.11 -0.99
C SER A 524 38.62 13.94 -1.89
N LYS A 525 37.38 13.43 -1.76
CA LYS A 525 36.85 12.38 -2.64
C LYS A 525 36.76 12.85 -4.10
N ILE A 526 36.29 14.07 -4.36
CA ILE A 526 36.22 14.65 -5.70
C ILE A 526 37.62 14.75 -6.33
N GLN A 527 38.62 15.22 -5.57
CA GLN A 527 40.00 15.29 -6.04
C GLN A 527 40.55 13.89 -6.39
N ALA A 528 40.30 12.89 -5.54
CA ALA A 528 40.69 11.50 -5.80
C ALA A 528 40.01 10.90 -7.04
N GLN A 529 38.81 11.35 -7.40
CA GLN A 529 38.04 10.89 -8.55
C GLN A 529 38.39 11.61 -9.87
N GLY A 530 39.34 12.55 -9.86
CA GLY A 530 39.82 13.28 -11.03
C GLY A 530 39.58 14.79 -11.01
N GLY A 531 39.18 15.35 -9.87
CA GLY A 531 39.06 16.80 -9.65
C GLY A 531 37.79 17.43 -10.24
N TYR A 532 37.61 18.73 -9.98
CA TYR A 532 36.42 19.51 -10.34
C TYR A 532 36.20 19.65 -11.84
N GLU A 533 37.25 19.62 -12.66
CA GLU A 533 37.10 19.70 -14.13
C GLU A 533 36.32 18.49 -14.67
N LYS A 534 36.71 17.28 -14.25
CA LYS A 534 36.02 16.05 -14.62
C LYS A 534 34.59 16.06 -14.08
N LEU A 535 34.41 16.50 -12.83
CA LEU A 535 33.09 16.60 -12.20
C LEU A 535 32.16 17.55 -12.94
N ASN A 536 32.60 18.78 -13.23
CA ASN A 536 31.86 19.78 -14.01
C ASN A 536 31.47 19.21 -15.39
N LYS A 537 32.39 18.50 -16.05
CA LYS A 537 32.08 17.82 -17.32
C LYS A 537 30.98 16.77 -17.15
N THR A 538 31.08 15.89 -16.14
CA THR A 538 30.04 14.87 -15.86
C THR A 538 28.68 15.49 -15.58
N ILE A 539 28.59 16.53 -14.76
CA ILE A 539 27.32 17.20 -14.45
C ILE A 539 26.78 17.95 -15.68
N THR A 540 27.65 18.56 -16.48
CA THR A 540 27.27 19.21 -17.75
C THR A 540 26.69 18.19 -18.73
N GLU A 541 27.33 17.04 -18.88
CA GLU A 541 26.85 15.94 -19.73
C GLU A 541 25.50 15.41 -19.24
N PHE A 542 25.35 15.16 -17.94
CA PHE A 542 24.09 14.76 -17.33
C PHE A 542 22.97 15.76 -17.67
N ARG A 543 23.17 17.06 -17.40
CA ARG A 543 22.18 18.10 -17.68
C ARG A 543 21.84 18.24 -19.17
N ASN A 544 22.81 18.04 -20.06
CA ASN A 544 22.57 18.06 -21.51
C ASN A 544 21.82 16.82 -22.01
N GLN A 545 21.99 15.67 -21.37
CA GLN A 545 21.22 14.45 -21.68
C GLN A 545 19.75 14.64 -21.34
N GLU A 546 19.44 15.29 -20.22
CA GLU A 546 18.08 15.63 -19.80
C GLU A 546 17.33 16.47 -20.84
N GLU A 547 18.02 17.44 -21.45
CA GLU A 547 17.42 18.27 -22.49
C GLU A 547 17.02 17.46 -23.73
N LYS A 548 17.84 16.47 -24.10
CA LYS A 548 17.58 15.61 -25.26
C LYS A 548 16.53 14.55 -24.95
N ALA A 549 16.46 14.10 -23.70
CA ALA A 549 15.65 12.97 -23.30
C ALA A 549 14.24 13.36 -22.84
N GLY A 550 13.82 14.62 -23.01
CA GLY A 550 12.65 15.29 -22.40
C GLY A 550 11.28 14.60 -22.37
N GLU A 551 11.12 13.44 -23.00
CA GLU A 551 9.98 12.52 -22.82
C GLU A 551 10.38 11.06 -22.52
N GLU A 552 11.45 10.54 -23.14
CA GLU A 552 11.89 9.16 -22.92
C GLU A 552 12.45 8.97 -21.50
N ALA A 553 13.11 9.99 -20.94
CA ALA A 553 13.61 10.06 -19.57
C ALA A 553 12.53 9.78 -18.51
N ARG A 554 11.29 10.23 -18.78
CA ARG A 554 10.18 10.14 -17.82
C ARG A 554 9.64 8.72 -17.69
N ARG A 555 9.73 7.90 -18.74
CA ARG A 555 9.24 6.51 -18.80
C ARG A 555 10.14 5.49 -18.08
N LEU A 556 11.28 5.93 -17.53
CA LEU A 556 12.39 5.03 -17.19
C LEU A 556 12.23 4.17 -15.94
N ILE A 557 11.27 4.42 -15.04
CA ILE A 557 11.13 3.58 -13.82
C ILE A 557 10.34 2.28 -14.11
N VAL A 558 9.54 2.24 -15.18
CA VAL A 558 8.63 1.12 -15.48
C VAL A 558 9.35 -0.14 -15.97
N ARG A 559 10.48 -0.01 -16.69
CA ARG A 559 11.14 -1.15 -17.35
C ARG A 559 12.28 -1.70 -16.51
N ARG A 560 12.01 -2.82 -15.83
CA ARG A 560 13.04 -3.78 -15.38
C ARG A 560 13.11 -4.93 -16.36
#